data_AF-G3IAX8-F1
#
_entry.id   AF-G3IAX8-F1
#
_cell.length_a   1.000
_cell.length_b   1.000
_cell.length_c   1.000
_cell.angle_alpha   90.00
_cell.angle_beta   90.00
_cell.angle_gamma   90.00
#
_symmetry.space_group_name_H-M   'P 1'
#
loop_
_entity.id
_entity.type
_entity.pdbx_description
1 polymer ?
#
loop_
_entity_poly.entity_id
_entity_poly.type
_entity_poly.pdbx_seq_one_letter_code
_entity_poly.pdbx_strand_id
1 'polypeptide(L)' 'MCINCGKCYMTCNDSGYQAIQFDPETHLPTVTDTCTGCTLCLSVCPIIDCIRMVSRTTPYEPKRGLPLAVKPVC' A
#
# COMPACT_ATOMS: atom_id res chain seq x y z
N MET A 1 5.21 0.43 15.41
CA MET A 1 5.94 -0.70 16.04
C MET A 1 5.68 -1.96 15.24
N CYS A 2 6.70 -2.48 14.55
CA CYS A 2 6.57 -3.67 13.71
C CYS A 2 6.99 -4.94 14.48
N ILE A 3 6.33 -6.07 14.23
CA ILE A 3 6.71 -7.41 14.73
C ILE A 3 7.06 -8.38 13.60
N ASN A 4 7.38 -7.86 12.41
CA ASN A 4 7.95 -8.64 11.30
C ASN A 4 7.05 -9.79 10.77
N CYS A 5 5.74 -9.74 11.05
CA CYS A 5 4.80 -10.81 10.69
C CYS A 5 4.44 -10.88 9.18
N GLY A 6 4.79 -9.87 8.38
CA GLY A 6 4.54 -9.84 6.93
C GLY A 6 3.07 -9.78 6.48
N LYS A 7 2.08 -9.74 7.39
CA LYS A 7 0.65 -9.69 7.02
C LYS A 7 0.29 -8.52 6.12
N CYS A 8 0.83 -7.34 6.41
CA CYS A 8 0.64 -6.16 5.58
C CYS A 8 1.18 -6.37 4.16
N TYR A 9 2.35 -6.98 4.02
CA TYR A 9 2.96 -7.33 2.74
C TYR A 9 2.08 -8.31 1.96
N MET A 10 1.71 -9.46 2.55
CA MET A 10 0.89 -10.49 1.89
C MET A 10 -0.46 -9.93 1.43
N THR A 11 -1.17 -9.19 2.30
CA THR A 11 -2.47 -8.60 1.94
C THR A 11 -2.35 -7.56 0.83
N CYS A 12 -1.29 -6.74 0.82
CA CYS A 12 -1.08 -5.80 -0.28
C CYS A 12 -0.71 -6.51 -1.58
N ASN A 13 -0.03 -7.66 -1.49
CA ASN A 13 0.37 -8.43 -2.66
C ASN A 13 -0.82 -9.15 -3.31
N ASP A 14 -1.59 -9.89 -2.53
CA ASP A 14 -2.62 -10.81 -3.06
C ASP A 14 -4.02 -10.17 -3.12
N SER A 15 -4.23 -9.06 -2.39
CA SER A 15 -5.52 -8.37 -2.29
C SER A 15 -5.41 -6.86 -2.51
N GLY A 16 -4.28 -6.37 -2.99
CA GLY A 16 -4.00 -4.94 -3.13
C GLY A 16 -3.23 -4.58 -4.39
N TYR A 17 -2.17 -3.79 -4.21
CA TYR A 17 -1.48 -3.07 -5.28
C TYR A 17 0.04 -3.34 -5.29
N GLN A 18 0.50 -4.39 -4.60
CA GLN A 18 1.92 -4.78 -4.55
C GLN A 18 2.83 -3.60 -4.17
N ALA A 19 2.39 -2.79 -3.21
CA ALA A 19 2.98 -1.49 -2.86
C ALA A 19 3.78 -1.50 -1.54
N ILE A 20 4.12 -2.68 -1.04
CA ILE A 20 4.92 -2.85 0.18
C ILE A 20 6.14 -3.69 -0.19
N GLN A 21 7.33 -3.16 0.08
CA GLN A 21 8.57 -3.92 0.02
C GLN A 21 8.78 -4.62 1.36
N PHE A 22 9.24 -5.86 1.32
CA PHE A 22 9.52 -6.65 2.51
C PHE A 22 10.98 -7.08 2.46
N ASP A 23 11.77 -6.58 3.40
CA ASP A 23 13.20 -6.85 3.42
C ASP A 23 13.47 -8.32 3.79
N PRO A 24 14.29 -9.07 3.02
CA PRO A 24 14.47 -10.50 3.24
C PRO A 24 15.31 -10.85 4.47
N GLU A 25 16.14 -9.94 4.96
CA GLU A 25 17.03 -10.18 6.10
C GLU A 25 16.39 -9.73 7.42
N THR A 26 15.84 -8.52 7.42
CA THR A 26 15.25 -7.88 8.61
C THR A 26 13.75 -8.13 8.73
N HIS A 27 13.09 -8.61 7.67
CA HIS A 27 11.63 -8.77 7.61
C HIS A 27 10.87 -7.47 7.94
N LEU A 28 11.47 -6.32 7.65
CA LEU A 28 10.83 -5.02 7.85
C LEU A 28 10.06 -4.59 6.59
N PRO A 29 8.76 -4.25 6.71
CA PRO A 29 7.97 -3.76 5.60
C PRO A 29 8.15 -2.24 5.39
N THR A 30 8.30 -1.81 4.14
CA THR A 30 8.36 -0.41 3.72
C THR A 30 7.29 -0.12 2.67
N VAL A 31 6.47 0.91 2.88
CA VAL A 31 5.42 1.33 1.93
C VAL A 31 6.04 2.18 0.82
N THR A 32 5.74 1.88 -0.44
CA THR A 32 6.24 2.62 -1.61
C THR A 32 5.22 3.64 -2.12
N ASP A 33 5.64 4.53 -3.03
CA ASP A 33 4.76 5.58 -3.58
C ASP A 33 3.61 5.04 -4.45
N THR A 34 3.66 3.77 -4.86
CA THR A 34 2.55 3.11 -5.58
C THR A 34 1.34 2.81 -4.69
N CYS A 35 1.43 3.11 -3.39
CA CYS A 35 0.34 2.96 -2.43
C CYS A 35 -0.88 3.83 -2.80
N THR A 36 -2.05 3.20 -2.83
CA THR A 36 -3.33 3.86 -3.15
C THR A 36 -4.10 4.33 -1.91
N GLY A 37 -3.65 3.97 -0.71
CA GLY A 37 -4.36 4.29 0.53
C GLY A 37 -5.61 3.43 0.79
N CYS A 38 -5.71 2.22 0.22
CA CYS A 38 -6.89 1.35 0.40
C CYS A 38 -7.14 0.86 1.83
N THR A 39 -6.19 1.05 2.75
CA THR A 39 -6.31 0.73 4.18
C THR A 39 -6.31 -0.76 4.55
N LEU A 40 -6.28 -1.69 3.58
CA LEU A 40 -6.28 -3.14 3.89
C LEU A 40 -5.13 -3.59 4.79
N CYS A 41 -3.91 -3.06 4.59
CA CYS A 41 -2.75 -3.41 5.40
C CYS A 41 -2.91 -2.99 6.88
N LEU A 42 -3.57 -1.86 7.13
CA LEU A 42 -3.89 -1.39 8.47
C LEU A 42 -4.89 -2.34 9.14
N SER A 43 -5.95 -2.74 8.44
CA SER A 43 -7.01 -3.60 8.98
C SER A 43 -6.53 -5.00 9.39
N VAL A 44 -5.51 -5.53 8.72
CA VAL A 44 -4.96 -6.87 9.02
C VAL A 44 -3.77 -6.84 9.98
N CYS A 45 -3.29 -5.65 10.36
CA CYS A 45 -2.12 -5.53 11.22
C CYS A 45 -2.45 -6.01 12.63
N PRO A 46 -1.69 -6.96 13.21
CA PRO A 46 -1.97 -7.48 14.54
C PRO A 46 -1.61 -6.49 15.66
N ILE A 47 -0.84 -5.44 15.36
CA ILE A 47 -0.40 -4.43 16.32
C ILE A 47 -1.19 -3.15 16.09
N ILE A 48 -2.00 -2.78 17.08
CA ILE A 48 -2.79 -1.54 17.09
C ILE A 48 -1.85 -0.35 16.87
N ASP A 49 -2.25 0.58 16.00
CA ASP A 49 -1.51 1.79 15.63
C ASP A 49 -0.10 1.58 15.05
N CYS A 50 0.27 0.35 14.66
CA CYS A 50 1.54 0.13 13.94
C CYS A 50 1.53 0.83 12.58
N ILE A 51 0.41 0.78 11.86
CA ILE A 51 0.22 1.40 10.56
C ILE A 51 -0.76 2.55 10.74
N ARG A 52 -0.44 3.71 10.16
CA ARG A 52 -1.29 4.90 10.21
C ARG A 52 -1.47 5.46 8.81
N MET A 53 -2.67 5.95 8.53
CA MET A 53 -2.96 6.66 7.30
C MET A 53 -2.55 8.12 7.44
N VAL A 54 -1.89 8.66 6.42
CA VAL A 54 -1.46 10.05 6.36
C VAL A 54 -1.92 10.67 5.04
N SER A 55 -2.10 11.99 5.01
CA SER A 55 -2.40 12.70 3.77
C SER A 55 -1.25 12.51 2.78
N ARG A 56 -1.57 12.06 1.56
CA ARG A 56 -0.58 11.91 0.50
C ARG A 56 0.00 13.28 0.13
N THR A 57 1.32 13.37 0.04
CA THR A 57 2.04 14.60 -0.32
C THR A 57 2.10 14.83 -1.82
N THR A 58 1.92 13.77 -2.61
CA THR A 58 1.94 13.79 -4.08
C THR A 58 0.51 13.70 -4.65
N PRO A 59 0.25 14.30 -5.83
CA PRO A 59 -1.02 14.12 -6.53
C PRO A 59 -1.31 12.64 -6.80
N TYR A 60 -2.57 12.23 -6.68
CA TYR A 60 -2.99 10.87 -6.93
C TYR A 60 -3.45 10.69 -8.38
N GLU A 61 -2.85 9.74 -9.08
CA GLU A 61 -3.28 9.33 -10.42
C GLU A 61 -3.80 7.88 -10.37
N PRO A 62 -5.10 7.66 -10.65
CA PRO A 62 -5.66 6.31 -10.66
C PRO A 62 -5.07 5.44 -11.76
N LYS A 63 -4.57 4.25 -11.41
CA LYS A 63 -4.07 3.26 -12.38
C LYS A 63 -5.22 2.68 -13.19
N ARG A 64 -5.37 3.11 -14.45
CA ARG A 64 -6.43 2.64 -15.36
C ARG A 64 -6.13 1.33 -16.08
N GLY A 65 -4.87 0.86 -16.04
CA GLY A 65 -4.42 -0.35 -16.73
C GLY A 65 -4.26 -0.17 -18.25
N LEU A 66 -5.22 0.49 -18.91
CA LEU A 66 -5.17 0.87 -20.32
C LEU A 66 -5.34 2.38 -20.50
N PRO A 67 -4.84 2.97 -21.60
CA PRO A 67 -5.09 4.36 -21.94
C PRO A 67 -6.60 4.62 -22.06
N LEU A 68 -7.06 5.75 -21.52
CA LEU A 68 -8.46 6.14 -21.67
C LEU A 68 -8.75 6.50 -23.12
N ALA A 69 -9.83 5.94 -23.69
CA ALA A 69 -10.26 6.23 -25.06
C ALA A 69 -10.68 7.70 -25.25
N VAL A 70 -11.10 8.35 -24.16
CA VAL A 70 -11.46 9.76 -24.12
C VAL A 70 -10.69 10.39 -22.97
N LYS A 71 -10.09 11.57 -23.20
CA LYS A 71 -9.48 12.31 -22.11
C LYS A 71 -10.57 12.61 -21.07
N PRO A 72 -10.38 12.19 -19.80
CA PRO A 72 -11.35 12.50 -18.77
C PRO A 72 -11.44 14.02 -18.68
N VAL A 73 -12.67 14.55 -18.77
CA VAL A 73 -12.94 15.96 -18.52
C VAL A 73 -12.73 16.15 -17.01
N CYS A 74 -11.53 16.59 -16.65
CA CYS A 74 -11.21 17.12 -15.33
C CYS A 74 -11.19 18.64 -15.46
#